data_AF-A0A5N6PRK6-F1
#
_entry.id   AF-A0A5N6PRK6-F1
#
_cell.length_a   1.000
_cell.length_b   1.000
_cell.length_c   1.000
_cell.angle_alpha   90.00
_cell.angle_beta   90.00
_cell.angle_gamma   90.00
#
_symmetry.space_group_name_H-M   'P 1'
#
loop_
_entity.id
_entity.type
_entity.pdbx_description
1 polymer ?
#
loop_
_entity_poly.entity_id
_entity_poly.type
_entity_poly.pdbx_seq_one_letter_code
_entity_poly.pdbx_strand_id
1 'polypeptide(L)'
;MGSPSFHELRKQASFFWKEKVKAARLALTDVTPAELLTEEAMVEDAWPPDTRSMGIISRAAFEVDDYWRIVNILHKRLWKFDKEKWRGSYKALIILDHLLTHGPERISEEFQCDKEVIKEMAIFQHLDQEKFNWGLRVREKSERILKLLEEDRSFLKEERGRARKLTSGIKGFGSFNQANITKRLTKSRSHMYVPCNEDEDDDKDFGFLDHPLNKDMHQDRAPLVST
;
A
#
# COMPACT_ATOMS: atom_id res chain seq x y z
N MET A 1 15.65 10.13 36.60
CA MET A 1 14.91 10.28 35.33
C MET A 1 15.83 11.02 34.37
N GLY A 2 16.24 10.41 33.26
CA GLY A 2 17.17 11.03 32.30
C GLY A 2 16.47 12.08 31.45
N SER A 3 17.05 13.26 31.32
CA SER A 3 16.56 14.32 30.43
C SER A 3 16.65 13.86 28.97
N PRO A 4 15.64 14.16 28.12
CA PRO A 4 15.72 13.87 26.70
C PRO A 4 16.92 14.58 26.08
N SER A 5 17.75 13.84 25.35
CA SER A 5 18.87 14.41 24.61
C SER A 5 18.35 15.44 23.60
N PHE A 6 19.10 16.53 23.40
CA PHE A 6 18.78 17.57 22.41
C PHE A 6 18.52 16.98 21.00
N HIS A 7 19.20 15.89 20.65
CA HIS A 7 18.98 15.16 19.41
C HIS A 7 17.56 14.56 19.30
N GLU A 8 17.03 14.04 20.40
CA GLU A 8 15.70 13.44 20.46
C GLU A 8 14.60 14.49 20.37
N LEU A 9 14.78 15.63 21.04
CA LEU A 9 13.90 16.79 20.90
C LEU A 9 13.86 17.31 19.46
N ARG A 10 15.02 17.44 18.81
CA ARG A 10 15.10 17.85 17.40
C ARG A 10 14.38 16.86 16.49
N LYS A 11 14.56 15.55 16.72
CA LYS A 11 13.87 14.49 15.96
C LYS A 11 12.36 14.57 16.15
N GLN A 12 11.88 14.65 17.39
CA GLN A 12 10.45 14.77 17.72
C GLN A 12 9.84 16.02 17.09
N ALA A 13 10.48 17.18 17.23
CA ALA A 13 10.02 18.43 16.62
C ALA A 13 9.97 18.35 15.08
N SER A 14 11.00 17.74 14.46
CA SER A 14 11.02 17.56 13.00
C SER A 14 9.90 16.66 12.50
N PHE A 15 9.57 15.58 13.23
CA PHE A 15 8.49 14.68 12.87
C PHE A 15 7.14 15.38 13.00
N PHE A 16 6.90 16.03 14.14
CA PHE A 16 5.67 16.81 14.38
C PHE A 16 5.45 17.86 13.30
N TRP A 17 6.49 18.63 12.97
CA TRP A 17 6.35 19.67 11.95
C TRP A 17 6.08 19.09 10.56
N LYS A 18 6.77 17.99 10.19
CA LYS A 18 6.47 17.26 8.94
C LYS A 18 5.01 16.79 8.91
N GLU A 19 4.49 16.23 10.00
CA GLU A 19 3.08 15.81 10.07
C GLU A 19 2.11 16.98 9.91
N LYS A 20 2.38 18.13 10.53
CA LYS A 20 1.53 19.32 10.39
C LYS A 20 1.56 19.89 8.97
N VAL A 21 2.72 19.91 8.32
CA VAL A 21 2.85 20.33 6.92
C VAL A 21 2.06 19.38 6.01
N LYS A 22 2.15 18.06 6.22
CA LYS A 22 1.36 17.07 5.48
C LYS A 22 -0.14 17.28 5.68
N ALA A 23 -0.58 17.46 6.93
CA ALA A 23 -1.99 17.71 7.24
C ALA A 23 -2.51 19.00 6.59
N ALA A 24 -1.72 20.07 6.59
CA ALA A 24 -2.06 21.31 5.92
C ALA A 24 -2.16 21.12 4.40
N ARG A 25 -1.19 20.43 3.77
CA ARG A 25 -1.23 20.15 2.33
C ARG A 25 -2.47 19.35 1.94
N LEU A 26 -2.82 18.31 2.70
CA LEU A 26 -4.04 17.53 2.46
C LEU A 26 -5.34 18.33 2.66
N ALA A 27 -5.35 19.31 3.57
CA ALA A 27 -6.54 20.11 3.86
C ALA A 27 -6.73 21.32 2.93
N LEU A 28 -5.63 21.84 2.37
CA LEU A 28 -5.61 23.11 1.62
C LEU A 28 -5.37 22.94 0.11
N THR A 29 -4.97 21.75 -0.33
CA THR A 29 -4.70 21.44 -1.74
C THR A 29 -5.50 20.21 -2.18
N ASP A 30 -5.54 19.94 -3.47
CA ASP A 30 -6.21 18.77 -4.07
C ASP A 30 -5.36 17.48 -4.03
N VAL A 31 -4.25 17.50 -3.29
CA VAL A 31 -3.35 16.35 -3.14
C VAL A 31 -4.05 15.22 -2.39
N THR A 32 -3.97 14.00 -2.93
CA THR A 32 -4.58 12.84 -2.27
C THR A 32 -3.63 12.19 -1.25
N PRO A 33 -4.18 11.43 -0.29
CA PRO A 33 -3.35 10.64 0.62
C PRO A 33 -2.40 9.67 -0.11
N ALA A 34 -2.85 9.09 -1.22
CA ALA A 34 -2.05 8.16 -2.02
C ALA A 34 -0.90 8.87 -2.76
N GLU A 35 -1.16 10.06 -3.31
CA GLU A 35 -0.14 10.92 -3.92
C GLU A 35 0.95 11.26 -2.91
N LEU A 36 0.57 11.80 -1.75
CA LEU A 36 1.52 12.20 -0.71
C LEU A 36 2.34 11.01 -0.18
N LEU A 37 1.70 9.86 0.00
CA LEU A 37 2.38 8.63 0.42
C LEU A 37 3.38 8.15 -0.63
N THR A 38 3.02 8.24 -1.91
CA THR A 38 3.88 7.86 -3.03
C THR A 38 5.09 8.78 -3.15
N GLU A 39 4.91 10.09 -2.98
CA GLU A 39 6.00 11.05 -2.92
C GLU A 39 6.96 10.76 -1.76
N GLU A 40 6.43 10.52 -0.56
CA GLU A 40 7.23 10.21 0.63
C GLU A 40 8.05 8.92 0.45
N ALA A 41 7.44 7.89 -0.12
CA ALA A 41 8.08 6.62 -0.42
C ALA A 41 9.26 6.75 -1.41
N MET A 42 9.33 7.87 -2.15
CA MET A 42 10.39 8.16 -3.13
C MET A 42 11.41 9.21 -2.67
N VAL A 43 11.27 9.77 -1.46
CA VAL A 43 12.27 10.70 -0.90
C VAL A 43 13.60 9.98 -0.74
N GLU A 44 14.69 10.55 -1.23
CA GLU A 44 16.00 9.88 -1.36
C GLU A 44 16.54 9.35 -0.02
N ASP A 45 16.41 10.13 1.05
CA ASP A 45 16.97 9.82 2.38
C ASP A 45 16.17 8.80 3.21
N ALA A 46 14.99 8.39 2.74
CA ALA A 46 14.19 7.38 3.43
C ALA A 46 14.78 5.97 3.25
N TRP A 47 14.51 5.04 4.17
CA TRP A 47 14.70 3.62 3.88
C TRP A 47 13.85 3.19 2.66
N PRO A 48 14.12 2.04 2.02
CA PRO A 48 13.22 1.45 1.03
C PRO A 48 11.75 1.48 1.50
N PRO A 49 10.79 1.67 0.59
CA PRO A 49 9.38 1.79 0.95
C PRO A 49 8.91 0.55 1.72
N ASP A 50 8.24 0.76 2.84
CA ASP A 50 7.76 -0.34 3.67
C ASP A 50 6.59 -1.08 3.00
N THR A 51 6.44 -2.36 3.33
CA THR A 51 5.41 -3.24 2.75
C THR A 51 4.00 -2.70 2.95
N ARG A 52 3.74 -2.01 4.08
CA ARG A 52 2.42 -1.44 4.37
C ARG A 52 2.13 -0.27 3.43
N SER A 53 3.08 0.64 3.22
CA SER A 53 2.96 1.75 2.27
C SER A 53 2.76 1.26 0.85
N MET A 54 3.55 0.29 0.40
CA MET A 54 3.37 -0.33 -0.92
C MET A 54 1.97 -0.94 -1.10
N GLY A 55 1.45 -1.62 -0.07
CA GLY A 55 0.10 -2.16 -0.08
C GLY A 55 -1.00 -1.09 -0.13
N ILE A 56 -0.81 0.07 0.51
CA ILE A 56 -1.75 1.20 0.42
C ILE A 56 -1.72 1.78 -0.99
N ILE A 57 -0.53 2.03 -1.54
CA ILE A 57 -0.34 2.57 -2.90
C ILE A 57 -0.97 1.64 -3.94
N SER A 58 -0.73 0.33 -3.87
CA SER A 58 -1.27 -0.62 -4.85
C SER A 58 -2.79 -0.77 -4.80
N ARG A 59 -3.41 -0.62 -3.62
CA ARG A 59 -4.87 -0.55 -3.49
C ARG A 59 -5.43 0.76 -4.04
N ALA A 60 -4.79 1.90 -3.75
CA ALA A 60 -5.23 3.20 -4.24
C ALA A 60 -5.14 3.30 -5.77
N ALA A 61 -4.18 2.64 -6.40
CA ALA A 61 -4.01 2.64 -7.85
C ALA A 61 -5.21 2.09 -8.65
N PHE A 62 -6.18 1.41 -8.01
CA PHE A 62 -7.44 1.01 -8.66
C PHE A 62 -8.43 2.16 -8.85
N GLU A 63 -8.31 3.23 -8.07
CA GLU A 63 -9.08 4.46 -8.26
C GLU A 63 -8.50 5.29 -9.40
N VAL A 64 -9.37 5.83 -10.26
CA VAL A 64 -8.95 6.50 -11.51
C VAL A 64 -8.05 7.70 -11.25
N ASP A 65 -8.41 8.51 -10.26
CA ASP A 65 -7.71 9.76 -9.96
C ASP A 65 -6.35 9.51 -9.28
N ASP A 66 -6.34 8.63 -8.26
CA ASP A 66 -5.11 8.20 -7.59
C ASP A 66 -4.15 7.47 -8.54
N TYR A 67 -4.69 6.69 -9.48
CA TYR A 67 -3.88 6.04 -10.50
C TYR A 67 -3.02 7.03 -11.26
N TRP A 68 -3.62 8.08 -11.85
CA TRP A 68 -2.87 9.05 -12.65
C TRP A 68 -1.87 9.84 -11.81
N ARG A 69 -2.20 10.15 -10.54
CA ARG A 69 -1.27 10.79 -9.62
C ARG A 69 -0.06 9.91 -9.32
N ILE A 70 -0.27 8.64 -8.96
CA ILE A 70 0.79 7.67 -8.67
C ILE A 70 1.68 7.45 -9.90
N VAL A 71 1.07 7.21 -11.06
CA VAL A 71 1.73 6.99 -12.35
C VAL A 71 2.60 8.20 -12.73
N ASN A 72 2.05 9.41 -12.63
CA ASN A 72 2.79 10.65 -12.93
C ASN A 72 4.02 10.83 -12.02
N ILE A 73 3.91 10.52 -10.73
CA ILE A 73 5.04 10.58 -9.80
C ILE A 73 6.13 9.59 -10.22
N LEU A 74 5.75 8.36 -10.56
CA LEU A 74 6.68 7.32 -11.01
C LEU A 74 7.39 7.71 -12.31
N HIS A 75 6.65 8.13 -13.34
CA HIS A 75 7.25 8.60 -14.60
C HIS A 75 8.23 9.73 -14.37
N LYS A 76 7.84 10.77 -13.61
CA LYS A 76 8.73 11.90 -13.29
C LYS A 76 10.01 11.44 -12.60
N ARG A 77 9.92 10.41 -11.75
CA ARG A 77 11.08 9.88 -11.02
C ARG A 77 11.98 9.02 -11.89
N LEU A 78 11.41 8.22 -12.79
CA LEU A 78 12.15 7.39 -13.74
C LEU A 78 12.79 8.26 -14.82
N TRP A 79 12.04 9.17 -15.44
CA TRP A 79 12.53 10.11 -16.45
C TRP A 79 13.72 10.95 -15.97
N LYS A 80 13.74 11.34 -14.69
CA LYS A 80 14.84 12.09 -14.07
C LYS A 80 15.93 11.19 -13.50
N PHE A 81 16.09 9.98 -14.04
CA PHE A 81 17.15 9.08 -13.59
C PHE A 81 18.52 9.76 -13.74
N ASP A 82 19.24 9.77 -12.63
CA ASP A 82 20.59 10.31 -12.52
C ASP A 82 21.41 9.27 -11.75
N LYS A 83 22.60 8.96 -12.28
CA LYS A 83 23.51 7.96 -11.71
C LYS A 83 24.03 8.40 -10.34
N GLU A 84 24.17 9.69 -10.09
CA GLU A 84 24.58 10.23 -8.79
C GLU A 84 23.43 10.15 -7.77
N LYS A 85 22.18 10.34 -8.23
CA LYS A 85 20.96 10.34 -7.41
C LYS A 85 20.06 9.12 -7.65
N TRP A 86 20.68 7.96 -7.81
CA TRP A 86 20.03 6.72 -8.21
C TRP A 86 18.98 6.19 -7.21
N ARG A 87 19.09 6.55 -5.92
CA ARG A 87 18.25 6.01 -4.84
C ARG A 87 16.76 6.28 -5.06
N GLY A 88 16.41 7.47 -5.55
CA GLY A 88 15.03 7.83 -5.84
C GLY A 88 14.42 6.96 -6.96
N SER A 89 15.15 6.81 -8.07
CA SER A 89 14.72 5.97 -9.20
C SER A 89 14.67 4.49 -8.83
N TYR A 90 15.59 4.00 -7.99
CA TYR A 90 15.52 2.64 -7.46
C TYR A 90 14.27 2.38 -6.63
N LYS A 91 13.85 3.33 -5.78
CA LYS A 91 12.57 3.23 -5.04
C LYS A 91 11.37 3.26 -5.98
N ALA A 92 11.41 4.06 -7.04
CA ALA A 92 10.38 4.02 -8.09
C ALA A 92 10.29 2.63 -8.73
N LEU A 93 11.42 1.98 -9.05
CA LEU A 93 11.42 0.59 -9.54
C LEU A 93 10.81 -0.39 -8.53
N ILE A 94 11.11 -0.25 -7.22
CA ILE A 94 10.51 -1.10 -6.19
C ILE A 94 8.98 -0.97 -6.18
N ILE A 95 8.46 0.26 -6.23
CA ILE A 95 7.02 0.52 -6.24
C ILE A 95 6.39 0.01 -7.56
N LEU A 96 7.05 0.23 -8.71
CA LEU A 96 6.58 -0.24 -10.01
C LEU A 96 6.47 -1.77 -10.07
N ASP A 97 7.49 -2.50 -9.62
CA ASP A 97 7.45 -3.98 -9.51
C ASP A 97 6.28 -4.45 -8.63
N HIS A 98 6.03 -3.75 -7.52
CA HIS A 98 4.87 -4.06 -6.67
C HIS A 98 3.54 -3.76 -7.36
N LEU A 99 3.41 -2.64 -8.09
CA LEU A 99 2.21 -2.29 -8.85
C LEU A 99 1.94 -3.26 -10.01
N LEU A 100 2.97 -3.70 -10.73
CA LEU A 100 2.83 -4.70 -11.79
C LEU A 100 2.27 -6.02 -11.25
N THR A 101 2.67 -6.41 -10.05
CA THR A 101 2.26 -7.68 -9.43
C THR A 101 0.96 -7.62 -8.62
N HIS A 102 0.63 -6.47 -8.02
CA HIS A 102 -0.51 -6.33 -7.08
C HIS A 102 -1.55 -5.28 -7.50
N GLY A 103 -1.20 -4.34 -8.38
CA GLY A 103 -2.06 -3.24 -8.84
C GLY A 103 -2.90 -3.56 -10.09
N PRO A 104 -3.47 -2.54 -10.74
CA PRO A 104 -4.25 -2.69 -11.98
C PRO A 104 -3.43 -3.23 -13.15
N GLU A 105 -4.07 -3.98 -14.05
CA GLU A 105 -3.37 -4.57 -15.21
C GLU A 105 -2.85 -3.52 -16.20
N ARG A 106 -3.54 -2.38 -16.32
CA ARG A 106 -3.13 -1.25 -17.17
C ARG A 106 -1.75 -0.67 -16.82
N ILE A 107 -1.20 -0.94 -15.63
CA ILE A 107 0.16 -0.50 -15.27
C ILE A 107 1.21 -1.04 -16.27
N SER A 108 1.08 -2.28 -16.74
CA SER A 108 2.08 -2.82 -17.66
C SER A 108 2.03 -2.19 -19.05
N GLU A 109 0.90 -1.62 -19.43
CA GLU A 109 0.72 -0.92 -20.71
C GLU A 109 1.19 0.53 -20.62
N GLU A 110 0.89 1.20 -19.50
CA GLU A 110 1.32 2.58 -19.24
C GLU A 110 2.85 2.74 -19.22
N PHE A 111 3.56 1.83 -18.54
CA PHE A 111 5.02 1.92 -18.37
C PHE A 111 5.82 1.38 -19.56
N GLN A 112 5.18 1.11 -20.70
CA GLN A 112 5.89 0.78 -21.94
C GLN A 112 6.79 1.93 -22.39
N CYS A 113 6.39 3.18 -22.14
CA CYS A 113 7.14 4.38 -22.53
C CYS A 113 8.40 4.65 -21.69
N ASP A 114 8.56 3.99 -20.53
CA ASP A 114 9.75 4.11 -19.68
C ASP A 114 10.77 2.99 -19.91
N LYS A 115 10.54 2.07 -20.86
CA LYS A 115 11.42 0.92 -21.09
C LYS A 115 12.87 1.34 -21.34
N GLU A 116 13.10 2.44 -22.05
CA GLU A 116 14.41 2.95 -22.41
C GLU A 116 15.21 3.35 -21.16
N VAL A 117 14.60 4.10 -20.24
CA VAL A 117 15.27 4.49 -18.99
C VAL A 117 15.47 3.30 -18.07
N ILE A 118 14.53 2.35 -18.03
CA ILE A 118 14.69 1.11 -17.25
C ILE A 118 15.83 0.24 -17.81
N LYS A 119 16.02 0.20 -19.14
CA LYS A 119 17.20 -0.46 -19.76
C LYS A 119 18.51 0.23 -19.36
N GLU A 120 18.53 1.56 -19.27
CA GLU A 120 19.71 2.27 -18.76
C GLU A 120 20.01 1.89 -17.30
N MET A 121 18.98 1.80 -16.46
CA MET A 121 19.13 1.35 -15.07
C MET A 121 19.59 -0.11 -14.97
N ALA A 122 19.26 -0.96 -15.95
CA ALA A 122 19.69 -2.36 -16.02
C ALA A 122 21.20 -2.53 -16.26
N ILE A 123 21.93 -1.49 -16.68
CA ILE A 123 23.39 -1.50 -16.81
C ILE A 123 24.09 -0.65 -15.74
N PHE A 124 23.34 -0.13 -14.74
CA PHE A 124 23.85 0.72 -13.69
C PHE A 124 24.89 0.01 -12.80
N GLN A 125 25.92 0.75 -12.37
CA GLN A 125 26.99 0.25 -11.50
C GLN A 125 27.25 1.24 -10.38
N HIS A 126 27.23 0.75 -9.14
CA HIS A 126 27.54 1.54 -7.95
C HIS A 126 27.97 0.61 -6.81
N LEU A 127 29.16 0.88 -6.25
CA LEU A 127 29.67 0.26 -5.04
C LEU A 127 29.69 1.33 -3.95
N ASP A 128 29.07 1.02 -2.81
CA ASP A 128 29.07 1.93 -1.65
C ASP A 128 30.43 1.95 -0.94
N GLN A 129 30.60 2.88 -0.01
CA GLN A 129 31.78 2.98 0.87
C GLN A 129 31.99 1.71 1.69
N GLU A 130 30.90 1.02 2.06
CA GLU A 130 30.90 -0.27 2.75
C GLU A 130 31.10 -1.47 1.80
N LYS A 131 31.49 -1.23 0.54
CA LYS A 131 31.62 -2.22 -0.55
C LYS A 131 30.32 -2.96 -0.89
N PHE A 132 29.17 -2.43 -0.49
CA PHE A 132 27.88 -2.98 -0.87
C PHE A 132 27.56 -2.65 -2.34
N ASN A 133 27.17 -3.66 -3.12
CA ASN A 133 26.86 -3.50 -4.54
C ASN A 133 25.41 -3.11 -4.76
N TRP A 134 25.11 -1.82 -4.54
CA TRP A 134 23.81 -1.25 -4.88
C TRP A 134 23.52 -1.30 -6.37
N GLY A 135 24.55 -1.19 -7.21
CA GLY A 135 24.41 -1.35 -8.67
C GLY A 135 23.74 -2.66 -9.03
N LEU A 136 24.18 -3.78 -8.44
CA LEU A 136 23.59 -5.09 -8.65
C LEU A 136 22.09 -5.11 -8.29
N ARG A 137 21.70 -4.54 -7.15
CA ARG A 137 20.29 -4.49 -6.72
C ARG A 137 19.41 -3.72 -7.71
N VAL A 138 19.91 -2.60 -8.22
CA VAL A 138 19.22 -1.80 -9.24
C VAL A 138 19.08 -2.61 -10.53
N ARG A 139 20.15 -3.28 -10.98
CA ARG A 139 20.13 -4.10 -12.20
C ARG A 139 19.15 -5.25 -12.11
N GLU A 140 19.24 -6.07 -11.05
CA GLU A 140 18.33 -7.20 -10.82
C GLU A 140 16.86 -6.77 -10.84
N LYS A 141 16.56 -5.62 -10.19
CA LYS A 141 15.20 -5.07 -10.17
C LYS A 141 14.77 -4.57 -11.55
N SER A 142 15.64 -3.87 -12.26
CA SER A 142 15.36 -3.32 -13.60
C SER A 142 15.12 -4.44 -14.62
N GLU A 143 15.98 -5.46 -14.65
CA GLU A 143 15.85 -6.63 -15.52
C GLU A 143 14.54 -7.38 -15.28
N ARG A 144 14.17 -7.56 -14.00
CA ARG A 144 12.89 -8.17 -13.65
C ARG A 144 11.70 -7.34 -14.16
N ILE A 145 11.73 -6.02 -14.02
CA ILE A 145 10.66 -5.15 -14.50
C ILE A 145 10.58 -5.21 -16.03
N LEU A 146 11.72 -5.22 -16.73
CA LEU A 146 11.72 -5.39 -18.19
C LEU A 146 11.01 -6.67 -18.61
N LYS A 147 11.26 -7.79 -17.93
CA LYS A 147 10.55 -9.07 -18.16
C LYS A 147 9.04 -8.95 -17.89
N LEU A 148 8.64 -8.23 -16.83
CA LEU A 148 7.22 -7.99 -16.54
C LEU A 148 6.51 -7.12 -17.58
N LEU A 149 7.28 -6.28 -18.29
CA LEU A 149 6.79 -5.37 -19.33
C LEU A 149 6.94 -5.96 -20.75
N GLU A 150 7.40 -7.20 -20.91
CA GLU A 150 7.43 -7.87 -22.21
C GLU A 150 6.04 -7.97 -22.83
N GLU A 151 6.00 -8.01 -24.17
CA GLU A 151 4.73 -8.18 -24.90
C GLU A 151 4.07 -9.52 -24.56
N ASP A 152 4.87 -10.56 -24.35
CA ASP A 152 4.39 -11.81 -23.78
C ASP A 152 3.99 -11.61 -22.31
N ARG A 153 2.68 -11.60 -22.08
CA ARG A 153 2.08 -11.42 -20.75
C ARG A 153 2.17 -12.68 -19.88
N SER A 154 2.76 -13.78 -20.35
CA SER A 154 2.86 -15.05 -19.62
C SER A 154 3.56 -14.88 -18.27
N PHE A 155 4.74 -14.26 -18.25
CA PHE A 155 5.51 -14.01 -17.04
C PHE A 155 4.76 -13.12 -16.05
N LEU A 156 4.18 -12.01 -16.52
CA LEU A 156 3.36 -11.13 -15.69
C LEU A 156 2.16 -11.86 -15.06
N LYS A 157 1.45 -12.68 -15.84
CA LYS A 157 0.31 -13.47 -15.36
C LYS A 157 0.71 -14.46 -14.28
N GLU A 158 1.84 -15.14 -14.46
CA GLU A 158 2.38 -16.08 -13.47
C GLU A 158 2.71 -15.37 -12.14
N GLU A 159 3.44 -14.26 -12.21
CA GLU A 159 3.87 -13.47 -11.06
C GLU A 159 2.67 -12.91 -10.27
N ARG A 160 1.66 -12.38 -10.98
CA ARG A 160 0.39 -11.93 -10.38
C ARG A 160 -0.38 -13.10 -9.74
N GLY A 161 -0.39 -14.26 -10.40
CA GLY A 161 -0.98 -15.49 -9.86
C GLY A 161 -0.32 -15.91 -8.55
N ARG A 162 1.02 -15.84 -8.47
CA ARG A 162 1.78 -16.16 -7.27
C ARG A 162 1.50 -15.18 -6.12
N ALA A 163 1.45 -13.88 -6.42
CA ALA A 163 1.13 -12.83 -5.45
C ALA A 163 -0.28 -13.02 -4.82
N ARG A 164 -1.28 -13.37 -5.65
CA ARG A 164 -2.65 -13.65 -5.19
C ARG A 164 -2.72 -14.89 -4.28
N LYS A 165 -2.01 -15.96 -4.63
CA LYS A 165 -1.94 -17.18 -3.80
C LYS A 165 -1.32 -16.90 -2.43
N LEU A 166 -0.21 -16.16 -2.38
CA LEU A 166 0.44 -15.77 -1.14
C LEU A 166 -0.50 -14.93 -0.25
N THR A 167 -1.15 -13.93 -0.82
CA THR A 167 -2.09 -13.06 -0.09
C THR A 167 -3.28 -13.85 0.46
N SER A 168 -3.83 -14.78 -0.32
CA SER A 168 -4.97 -15.61 0.08
C SER A 168 -4.58 -16.64 1.15
N GLY A 169 -3.38 -17.23 1.06
CA GLY A 169 -2.86 -18.16 2.05
C GLY A 169 -2.59 -17.51 3.41
N ILE A 170 -2.07 -16.27 3.42
CA ILE A 170 -1.82 -15.51 4.65
C ILE A 170 -3.14 -15.11 5.33
N LYS A 171 -4.18 -14.76 4.56
CA LYS A 171 -5.51 -14.42 5.11
C LYS A 171 -6.15 -15.60 5.87
N GLY A 172 -5.79 -16.84 5.52
CA GLY A 172 -6.28 -18.05 6.19
C GLY A 172 -5.61 -18.38 7.54
N PHE A 173 -4.50 -17.73 7.90
CA PHE A 173 -3.69 -18.10 9.07
C PHE A 173 -3.59 -17.02 10.17
N GLY A 174 -4.28 -15.89 10.04
CA GLY A 174 -4.24 -14.84 11.05
C GLY A 174 -5.09 -13.63 10.69
N SER A 175 -6.37 -13.67 11.02
CA SER A 175 -7.26 -12.51 10.97
C SER A 175 -6.86 -11.50 12.06
N PHE A 176 -5.89 -10.64 11.77
CA PHE A 176 -5.65 -9.45 12.60
C PHE A 176 -6.55 -8.32 12.08
N ASN A 177 -7.61 -8.06 12.86
CA ASN A 177 -8.60 -7.02 12.66
C ASN A 177 -7.98 -5.66 12.26
N GLN A 178 -8.06 -5.34 10.96
CA GLN A 178 -7.70 -4.01 10.43
C GLN A 178 -8.80 -2.96 10.68
N ALA A 179 -9.88 -3.31 11.41
CA ALA A 179 -11.02 -2.46 11.72
C ALA A 179 -10.75 -1.39 12.80
N ASN A 180 -9.57 -1.36 13.43
CA ASN A 180 -9.29 -0.49 14.58
C ASN A 180 -8.44 0.76 14.28
N ILE A 181 -7.97 0.98 13.04
CA ILE A 181 -7.16 2.17 12.70
C ILE A 181 -8.05 3.38 12.38
N THR A 182 -9.18 3.19 11.69
CA THR A 182 -10.12 4.28 11.37
C THR A 182 -10.82 4.83 12.61
N LYS A 183 -11.06 4.02 13.66
CA LYS A 183 -11.64 4.48 14.93
C LYS A 183 -10.66 5.26 15.83
N ARG A 184 -9.34 5.08 15.68
CA ARG A 184 -8.34 5.80 16.50
C ARG A 184 -8.02 7.21 16.00
N LEU A 185 -8.30 7.51 14.73
CA LEU A 185 -8.17 8.85 14.17
C LEU A 185 -9.38 9.76 14.47
N THR A 186 -10.55 9.19 14.79
CA THR A 186 -11.76 9.97 15.11
C THR A 186 -12.00 10.16 16.60
N LYS A 187 -11.45 9.29 17.48
CA LYS A 187 -11.66 9.38 18.94
C LYS A 187 -10.79 10.44 19.64
N SER A 188 -9.72 10.92 19.01
CA SER A 188 -8.88 12.00 19.58
C SER A 188 -9.47 13.41 19.40
N ARG A 189 -10.70 13.50 18.87
CA ARG A 189 -11.33 14.76 18.44
C ARG A 189 -12.56 15.16 19.27
N SER A 190 -12.90 14.44 20.34
CA SER A 190 -14.13 14.69 21.13
C SER A 190 -13.89 15.07 22.59
N HIS A 191 -12.69 15.55 22.96
CA HIS A 191 -12.46 16.13 24.28
C HIS A 191 -12.25 17.64 24.15
N MET A 192 -13.36 18.37 24.08
CA MET A 192 -13.55 19.77 24.50
C MET A 192 -14.81 20.28 23.81
N TYR A 193 -15.95 20.10 24.48
CA TYR A 193 -17.05 21.06 24.63
C TYR A 193 -18.09 20.38 25.54
N VAL A 194 -18.18 20.83 26.78
CA VAL A 194 -19.34 20.60 27.65
C VAL A 194 -20.30 21.76 27.39
N PRO A 195 -21.55 21.47 27.03
CA PRO A 195 -22.66 22.28 27.53
C PRO A 195 -23.59 21.47 28.44
N CYS A 196 -24.14 22.18 29.42
CA CYS A 196 -25.04 21.69 30.45
C CYS A 196 -26.41 21.23 29.90
N ASN A 197 -27.03 20.32 30.66
CA ASN A 197 -28.32 19.66 30.53
C ASN A 197 -29.47 20.52 29.98
N GLU A 198 -30.36 19.85 29.22
CA GLU A 198 -31.81 19.96 29.34
C GLU A 198 -32.40 18.57 29.03
N ASP A 199 -33.27 18.10 29.92
CA ASP A 199 -34.03 16.85 29.85
C ASP A 199 -35.06 16.91 28.71
N GLU A 200 -35.35 15.78 28.06
CA GLU A 200 -36.72 15.37 27.71
C GLU A 200 -36.73 13.93 27.19
N ASP A 201 -37.63 13.16 27.79
CA ASP A 201 -37.94 11.74 27.57
C ASP A 201 -38.47 11.46 26.16
N ASP A 202 -38.25 10.24 25.66
CA ASP A 202 -39.34 9.42 25.12
C ASP A 202 -38.86 8.00 24.77
N ASP A 203 -39.37 7.05 25.55
CA ASP A 203 -39.44 5.62 25.28
C ASP A 203 -40.10 5.33 23.94
N LYS A 204 -39.61 4.33 23.18
CA LYS A 204 -40.46 3.26 22.59
C LYS A 204 -39.70 1.96 22.37
N ASP A 205 -40.05 1.04 23.27
CA ASP A 205 -40.00 -0.41 23.20
C ASP A 205 -40.61 -0.99 21.91
N PHE A 206 -39.97 -2.02 21.35
CA PHE A 206 -40.62 -3.07 20.56
C PHE A 206 -39.74 -4.33 20.62
N GLY A 207 -39.92 -5.12 21.67
CA GLY A 207 -39.64 -6.56 21.64
C GLY A 207 -40.70 -7.32 20.85
N PHE A 208 -40.32 -8.42 20.19
CA PHE A 208 -41.18 -9.61 20.10
C PHE A 208 -40.40 -10.89 19.71
N LEU A 209 -40.33 -11.77 20.70
CA LEU A 209 -40.36 -13.24 20.76
C LEU A 209 -39.30 -14.16 20.12
N ASP A 210 -38.77 -14.98 21.04
CA ASP A 210 -38.14 -16.28 20.90
C ASP A 210 -39.09 -17.44 20.51
N HIS A 211 -38.42 -18.53 20.04
CA HIS A 211 -38.72 -19.97 20.18
C HIS A 211 -39.63 -20.71 19.15
N PRO A 212 -39.54 -22.06 19.02
CA PRO A 212 -38.40 -23.00 19.17
C PRO A 212 -38.34 -24.12 18.09
N LEU A 213 -37.34 -25.01 18.25
CA LEU A 213 -37.08 -26.32 17.64
C LEU A 213 -38.30 -27.18 17.24
N ASN A 214 -38.19 -27.93 16.13
CA ASN A 214 -38.67 -29.31 16.08
C ASN A 214 -37.81 -30.23 15.19
N LYS A 215 -37.80 -31.50 15.59
CA LYS A 215 -37.02 -32.66 15.16
C LYS A 215 -37.85 -33.58 14.22
N ASP A 216 -37.13 -34.56 13.67
CA ASP A 216 -37.55 -35.93 13.29
C ASP A 216 -37.83 -36.31 11.82
N MET A 217 -36.92 -37.19 11.34
CA MET A 217 -37.12 -38.54 10.79
C MET A 217 -38.15 -38.82 9.67
N HIS A 218 -37.66 -39.35 8.54
CA HIS A 218 -37.90 -40.71 8.01
C HIS A 218 -37.16 -40.86 6.66
N GLN A 219 -36.17 -41.75 6.51
CA GLN A 219 -36.29 -43.14 6.06
C GLN A 219 -36.76 -43.27 4.59
N ASP A 220 -35.87 -43.63 3.65
CA ASP A 220 -35.94 -44.98 3.04
C ASP A 220 -34.83 -45.33 2.04
N ARG A 221 -34.67 -46.64 1.92
CA ARG A 221 -33.62 -47.45 1.29
C ARG A 221 -33.49 -47.33 -0.24
N ALA A 222 -32.29 -47.71 -0.69
CA ALA A 222 -31.91 -48.10 -2.04
C ALA A 222 -32.79 -49.23 -2.63
N PRO A 223 -32.69 -49.54 -3.94
CA PRO A 223 -31.70 -50.57 -4.33
C PRO A 223 -31.03 -50.45 -5.72
N LEU A 224 -29.84 -51.08 -5.78
CA LEU A 224 -29.30 -52.00 -6.80
C LEU A 224 -28.55 -51.53 -8.08
N VAL A 225 -27.45 -52.26 -8.24
CA VAL A 225 -26.39 -52.35 -9.25
C VAL A 225 -26.84 -52.94 -10.60
N SER A 226 -26.26 -52.44 -11.70
CA SER A 226 -25.63 -53.17 -12.83
C SER A 226 -24.96 -52.09 -13.69
N THR A 227 -23.68 -52.13 -14.08
CA THR A 227 -22.92 -53.18 -14.79
C THR A 227 -21.44 -53.08 -14.45
#